data_AF-A0A2V2V6R4-F1
#
_entry.id   AF-A0A2V2V6R4-F1
#
_cell.length_a   1.000
_cell.length_b   1.000
_cell.length_c   1.000
_cell.angle_alpha   90.00
_cell.angle_beta   90.00
_cell.angle_gamma   90.00
#
_symmetry.space_group_name_H-M   'P 1'
#
loop_
_entity.id
_entity.type
_entity.pdbx_description
1 polymer ?
#
loop_
_entity_poly.entity_id
_entity_poly.type
_entity_poly.pdbx_seq_one_letter_code
_entity_poly.pdbx_strand_id
1 'polypeptide(L)'
;MLRMQPYVDELKSRFGKVTVIHNSSAETLLQVEHVIPDRGYAAVLCVTLGVHFPRTPPIVTYFDGRKISLASPDGSAPDAWDPSKSKLVDAVGNAFANLANLWGSVVPPSMELLTSQLSSLSDSMLQDIVSNPNCLESYAYQLPFFKAIRDASCQTIDDIERVANENLKLQPVVENLRAEVEGLQRSLEQNVQSMQKMLRATPLLNSIGTPESLAKTLATDVRTLDAQCEEIAKKILQLDCATDKFRFDNLLEEYREKAKERHFIDLKRRAYCASLT
;
A
#
# COMPACT_ATOMS: atom_id res chain seq x y z
N MET A 1 28.82 -30.00 -26.16
CA MET A 1 27.60 -30.12 -26.98
C MET A 1 26.32 -30.31 -26.16
N LEU A 2 26.17 -31.33 -25.31
CA LEU A 2 24.91 -31.59 -24.56
C LEU A 2 24.53 -30.60 -23.44
N ARG A 3 25.45 -29.73 -23.01
CA ARG A 3 25.29 -28.98 -21.76
C ARG A 3 24.44 -27.70 -21.88
N MET A 4 24.32 -27.12 -23.07
CA MET A 4 23.60 -25.86 -23.32
C MET A 4 22.20 -26.05 -23.91
N GLN A 5 21.94 -27.20 -24.52
CA GLN A 5 20.64 -27.57 -25.10
C GLN A 5 19.44 -27.30 -24.17
N PRO A 6 19.45 -27.71 -22.88
CA PRO A 6 18.30 -27.49 -22.01
C PRO A 6 17.97 -26.01 -21.80
N TYR A 7 18.98 -25.13 -21.77
CA TYR A 7 18.78 -23.69 -21.62
C TYR A 7 18.21 -23.05 -22.90
N VAL A 8 18.63 -23.56 -24.07
CA VAL A 8 18.10 -23.11 -25.36
C VAL A 8 16.65 -23.56 -25.54
N ASP A 9 16.32 -24.78 -25.11
CA ASP A 9 14.96 -25.31 -25.16
C ASP A 9 14.03 -24.55 -24.19
N GLU A 10 14.52 -24.18 -23.00
CA GLU A 10 13.79 -23.32 -22.05
C GLU A 10 13.52 -21.91 -22.65
N LEU A 11 14.51 -21.31 -23.32
CA LEU A 11 14.33 -20.04 -24.03
C LEU A 11 13.30 -20.15 -25.15
N LYS A 12 13.33 -21.23 -25.95
CA LYS A 12 12.33 -21.49 -26.99
C LYS A 12 10.93 -21.66 -26.41
N SER A 13 10.81 -22.35 -25.27
CA SER A 13 9.51 -22.52 -24.60
C SER A 13 8.92 -21.20 -24.11
N ARG A 14 9.74 -20.24 -23.67
CA ARG A 14 9.27 -18.95 -23.13
C ARG A 14 9.06 -17.89 -24.22
N PHE A 15 10.00 -17.76 -25.15
CA PHE A 15 10.03 -16.67 -26.13
C PHE A 15 9.55 -17.10 -27.52
N GLY A 16 9.42 -18.40 -27.78
CA GLY A 16 8.97 -18.96 -29.05
C GLY A 16 10.05 -18.90 -30.14
N LYS A 17 10.39 -17.70 -30.60
CA LYS A 17 11.34 -17.47 -31.70
C LYS A 17 12.78 -17.30 -31.18
N VAL A 18 13.52 -18.40 -31.17
CA VAL A 18 14.95 -18.42 -30.85
C VAL A 18 15.73 -19.10 -31.98
N THR A 19 16.65 -18.38 -32.58
CA THR A 19 17.54 -18.89 -33.63
C THR A 19 18.98 -18.93 -33.16
N VAL A 20 19.71 -19.98 -33.53
CA VAL A 20 21.15 -20.11 -33.24
C VAL A 20 21.90 -19.51 -34.42
N ILE A 21 22.50 -18.33 -34.24
CA ILE A 21 23.25 -17.66 -35.31
C ILE A 21 24.62 -18.32 -35.48
N HIS A 22 25.31 -18.55 -34.35
CA HIS A 22 26.67 -19.06 -34.35
C HIS A 22 26.86 -20.05 -33.20
N ASN A 23 27.57 -21.14 -33.48
CA ASN A 23 27.91 -22.15 -32.49
C ASN A 23 29.33 -22.64 -32.73
N SER A 24 30.21 -22.34 -31.80
CA SER A 24 31.61 -22.77 -31.80
C SER A 24 31.96 -23.46 -30.48
N SER A 25 33.18 -24.00 -30.41
CA SER A 25 33.71 -24.54 -29.14
C SER A 25 33.92 -23.45 -28.08
N ALA A 26 33.98 -22.17 -28.48
CA ALA A 26 34.24 -21.03 -27.62
C ALA A 26 32.94 -20.35 -27.14
N GLU A 27 31.92 -20.30 -27.98
CA GLU A 27 30.67 -19.59 -27.66
C GLU A 27 29.48 -20.09 -28.47
N THR A 28 28.29 -19.85 -27.92
CA THR A 28 27.02 -20.00 -28.61
C THR A 28 26.32 -18.65 -28.64
N LEU A 29 26.02 -18.16 -29.85
CA LEU A 29 25.29 -16.93 -30.10
C LEU A 29 23.86 -17.26 -30.53
N LEU A 30 22.90 -16.75 -29.77
CA LEU A 30 21.48 -16.91 -30.01
C LEU A 30 20.86 -15.57 -30.35
N GLN A 31 19.87 -15.57 -31.22
CA GLN A 31 18.98 -14.44 -31.45
C GLN A 31 17.60 -14.80 -30.95
N VAL A 32 17.10 -13.98 -30.03
CA VAL A 32 15.79 -14.14 -29.42
C VAL A 32 14.92 -12.99 -29.91
N GLU A 33 13.80 -13.32 -30.54
CA GLU A 33 12.76 -12.36 -30.90
C GLU A 33 11.60 -12.52 -29.91
N HIS A 34 11.16 -11.42 -29.31
CA HIS A 34 10.07 -11.42 -28.36
C HIS A 34 9.14 -10.22 -28.56
N VAL A 35 7.84 -10.48 -28.56
CA VAL A 35 6.81 -9.43 -28.52
C VAL A 35 6.67 -8.96 -27.09
N ILE A 36 6.94 -7.68 -26.84
CA ILE A 36 6.83 -7.05 -25.53
C ILE A 36 5.36 -6.73 -25.28
N PRO A 37 4.66 -7.47 -24.39
CA PRO A 37 3.19 -7.38 -24.29
C PRO A 37 2.71 -5.98 -23.92
N ASP A 38 3.39 -5.32 -22.99
CA ASP A 38 3.01 -3.99 -22.48
C ASP A 38 3.23 -2.86 -23.49
N ARG A 39 4.03 -3.10 -24.53
CA ARG A 39 4.39 -2.11 -25.55
C ARG A 39 3.86 -2.41 -26.94
N GLY A 40 3.42 -3.65 -27.20
CA GLY A 40 2.80 -4.05 -28.45
C GLY A 40 3.76 -4.20 -29.64
N TYR A 41 5.08 -4.15 -29.43
CA TYR A 41 6.08 -4.33 -30.48
C TYR A 41 7.02 -5.51 -30.23
N ALA A 42 7.60 -6.04 -31.31
CA ALA A 42 8.63 -7.07 -31.24
C ALA A 42 10.03 -6.44 -31.10
N ALA A 43 10.84 -7.00 -30.21
CA ALA A 43 12.24 -6.65 -30.07
C ALA A 43 13.12 -7.88 -30.28
N VAL A 44 14.36 -7.63 -30.68
CA VAL A 44 15.36 -8.67 -30.93
C VAL A 44 16.57 -8.43 -30.04
N LEU A 45 16.98 -9.47 -29.32
CA LEU A 45 18.19 -9.49 -28.50
C LEU A 45 19.13 -10.60 -28.96
N CYS A 46 20.42 -10.30 -28.94
CA CYS A 46 21.50 -11.25 -29.15
C CYS A 46 22.00 -11.74 -27.79
N VAL A 47 22.02 -13.05 -27.57
CA VAL A 47 22.44 -13.69 -26.32
C VAL A 47 23.67 -14.53 -26.59
N THR A 48 24.80 -14.15 -26.01
CA THR A 48 26.07 -14.86 -26.11
C THR A 48 26.32 -15.68 -24.84
N LEU A 49 26.51 -16.98 -25.02
CA LEU A 49 26.85 -17.93 -23.97
C LEU A 49 28.30 -18.39 -24.17
N GLY A 50 29.20 -18.02 -23.25
CA GLY A 50 30.60 -18.45 -23.31
C GLY A 50 30.84 -19.88 -22.81
N VAL A 51 32.03 -20.44 -23.05
CA VAL A 51 32.44 -21.81 -22.63
C VAL A 51 32.17 -22.12 -21.16
N HIS A 52 32.28 -21.12 -20.29
CA HIS A 52 32.16 -21.29 -18.84
C HIS A 52 30.73 -21.13 -18.31
N PHE A 53 29.75 -20.83 -19.15
CA PHE A 53 28.35 -20.76 -18.75
C PHE A 53 27.86 -22.12 -18.19
N PRO A 54 27.06 -22.15 -17.09
CA PRO A 54 26.46 -21.02 -16.36
C PRO A 54 27.33 -20.42 -15.25
N ARG A 55 28.61 -20.80 -15.09
CA ARG A 55 29.48 -20.21 -14.05
C ARG A 55 29.75 -18.73 -14.28
N THR A 56 29.79 -18.32 -15.54
CA THR A 56 29.85 -16.92 -15.97
C THR A 56 28.48 -16.47 -16.47
N PRO A 57 28.10 -15.20 -16.27
CA PRO A 57 26.84 -14.67 -16.78
C PRO A 57 26.78 -14.72 -18.31
N PRO A 58 25.57 -14.84 -18.89
CA PRO A 58 25.38 -14.61 -20.31
C PRO A 58 25.64 -13.14 -20.65
N ILE A 59 26.04 -12.85 -21.88
CA ILE A 59 26.12 -11.48 -22.37
C ILE A 59 24.91 -11.27 -23.28
N VAL A 60 24.07 -10.29 -22.94
CA VAL A 60 22.92 -9.92 -23.77
C VAL A 60 23.21 -8.56 -24.40
N THR A 61 23.14 -8.49 -25.71
CA THR A 61 23.35 -7.27 -26.49
C THR A 61 22.17 -6.98 -27.38
N TYR A 62 22.00 -5.69 -27.68
CA TYR A 62 21.15 -5.25 -28.77
C TYR A 62 21.87 -5.41 -30.12
N PHE A 63 21.17 -5.22 -31.24
CA PHE A 63 21.75 -5.46 -32.57
C PHE A 63 22.95 -4.56 -32.89
N ASP A 64 23.07 -3.42 -32.23
CA ASP A 64 24.19 -2.46 -32.36
C ASP A 64 25.41 -2.81 -31.49
N GLY A 65 25.36 -3.96 -30.78
CA GLY A 65 26.41 -4.43 -29.89
C GLY A 65 26.39 -3.80 -28.50
N ARG A 66 25.44 -2.91 -28.18
CA ARG A 66 25.31 -2.37 -26.83
C ARG A 66 24.85 -3.46 -25.87
N LYS A 67 25.55 -3.59 -24.74
CA LYS A 67 25.18 -4.52 -23.67
C LYS A 67 23.92 -4.03 -22.96
N ILE A 68 22.97 -4.94 -22.78
CA ILE A 68 21.73 -4.69 -22.04
C ILE A 68 21.86 -5.33 -20.65
N SER A 69 21.43 -4.59 -19.63
CA SER A 69 21.47 -5.08 -18.25
C SER A 69 20.57 -6.29 -18.05
N LEU A 70 21.02 -7.25 -17.24
CA LEU A 70 20.26 -8.43 -16.83
C LEU A 70 19.55 -8.21 -15.48
N ALA A 71 19.81 -7.08 -14.82
CA ALA A 71 19.19 -6.74 -13.55
C ALA A 71 17.67 -6.59 -13.70
N SER A 72 16.95 -6.90 -12.64
CA SER A 72 15.50 -6.69 -12.60
C SER A 72 15.20 -5.19 -12.73
N PRO A 73 14.30 -4.77 -13.64
CA PRO A 73 13.95 -3.36 -13.82
C PRO A 73 13.37 -2.72 -12.55
N ASP A 74 12.75 -3.53 -11.68
CA ASP A 74 12.11 -3.07 -10.44
C ASP A 74 13.05 -3.10 -9.22
N GLY A 75 14.32 -3.49 -9.40
CA GLY A 75 15.30 -3.62 -8.31
C GLY A 75 15.04 -4.78 -7.34
N SER A 76 14.11 -5.68 -7.69
CA SER A 76 13.61 -6.77 -6.83
C SER A 76 14.53 -8.00 -6.74
N ALA A 77 15.55 -8.09 -7.59
CA ALA A 77 16.48 -9.23 -7.65
C ALA A 77 17.94 -8.77 -7.50
N PRO A 78 18.84 -9.59 -6.93
CA PRO A 78 20.25 -9.25 -6.82
C PRO A 78 20.87 -9.02 -8.19
N ASP A 79 21.61 -7.91 -8.35
CA ASP A 79 22.30 -7.51 -9.59
C ASP A 79 23.37 -8.52 -10.06
N ALA A 80 23.83 -9.39 -9.15
CA ALA A 80 24.90 -10.35 -9.41
C ALA A 80 24.35 -11.71 -9.85
N TRP A 81 24.85 -12.21 -10.98
CA TRP A 81 24.55 -13.55 -11.49
C TRP A 81 25.02 -14.64 -10.52
N ASP A 82 24.10 -15.49 -10.07
CA ASP A 82 24.38 -16.68 -9.26
C ASP A 82 24.16 -17.93 -10.12
N PRO A 83 25.20 -18.69 -10.46
CA PRO A 83 25.09 -19.91 -11.27
C PRO A 83 24.11 -20.96 -10.73
N SER A 84 23.79 -20.91 -9.44
CA SER A 84 22.94 -21.89 -8.75
C SER A 84 21.46 -21.48 -8.70
N LYS A 85 21.19 -20.17 -8.85
CA LYS A 85 19.83 -19.60 -8.67
C LYS A 85 19.33 -18.85 -9.90
N SER A 86 20.22 -18.22 -10.66
CA SER A 86 19.89 -17.44 -11.84
C SER A 86 19.51 -18.35 -13.01
N LYS A 87 18.41 -18.03 -13.67
CA LYS A 87 17.97 -18.70 -14.89
C LYS A 87 18.22 -17.82 -16.11
N LEU A 88 18.66 -18.44 -17.20
CA LEU A 88 18.90 -17.73 -18.46
C LEU A 88 17.65 -17.04 -18.97
N VAL A 89 16.51 -17.72 -18.88
CA VAL A 89 15.22 -17.21 -19.38
C VAL A 89 14.77 -15.96 -18.62
N ASP A 90 14.98 -15.92 -17.31
CA ASP A 90 14.66 -14.76 -16.48
C ASP A 90 15.60 -13.59 -16.80
N ALA A 91 16.91 -13.86 -16.96
CA ALA A 91 17.87 -12.82 -17.33
C ALA A 91 17.59 -12.22 -18.72
N VAL A 92 17.20 -13.05 -19.71
CA VAL A 92 16.79 -12.56 -21.04
C VAL A 92 15.45 -11.81 -20.95
N GLY A 93 14.52 -12.26 -20.11
CA GLY A 93 13.27 -11.54 -19.84
C GLY A 93 13.50 -10.15 -19.24
N ASN A 94 14.38 -10.06 -18.25
CA ASN A 94 14.82 -8.79 -17.67
C ASN A 94 15.49 -7.89 -18.70
N ALA A 95 16.34 -8.46 -19.57
CA ALA A 95 16.98 -7.71 -20.64
C ALA A 95 15.95 -7.13 -21.64
N PHE A 96 14.90 -7.88 -21.99
CA PHE A 96 13.80 -7.35 -22.80
C PHE A 96 13.05 -6.21 -22.11
N ALA A 97 12.78 -6.35 -20.81
CA ALA A 97 12.13 -5.29 -20.03
C ALA A 97 13.01 -4.02 -19.95
N ASN A 98 14.31 -4.18 -19.72
CA ASN A 98 15.27 -3.08 -19.71
C ASN A 98 15.38 -2.40 -21.08
N LEU A 99 15.40 -3.18 -22.17
CA LEU A 99 15.35 -2.63 -23.53
C LEU A 99 14.05 -1.88 -23.79
N ALA A 100 12.91 -2.42 -23.32
CA ALA A 100 11.61 -1.76 -23.44
C ALA A 100 11.58 -0.40 -22.72
N ASN A 101 12.24 -0.32 -21.56
CA ASN A 101 12.35 0.93 -20.80
C ASN A 101 13.22 1.97 -21.51
N LEU A 102 14.25 1.54 -22.25
CA LEU A 102 15.09 2.46 -23.04
C LEU A 102 14.35 3.04 -24.24
N TRP A 103 13.54 2.23 -24.93
CA TRP A 103 12.81 2.65 -26.13
C TRP A 103 11.42 3.24 -25.84
N GLY A 104 10.86 2.94 -24.67
CA GLY A 104 9.54 3.42 -24.26
C GLY A 104 8.44 2.91 -25.19
N SER A 105 7.63 3.85 -25.68
CA SER A 105 6.52 3.59 -26.62
C SER A 105 6.97 3.45 -28.08
N VAL A 106 8.23 3.72 -28.39
CA VAL A 106 8.73 3.72 -29.77
C VAL A 106 9.23 2.34 -30.14
N VAL A 107 8.83 1.88 -31.32
CA VAL A 107 9.32 0.61 -31.87
C VAL A 107 10.79 0.78 -32.26
N PRO A 108 11.69 -0.07 -31.73
CA PRO A 108 13.08 -0.06 -32.14
C PRO A 108 13.22 -0.38 -33.64
N PRO A 109 14.11 0.29 -34.40
CA PRO A 109 14.27 0.03 -35.82
C PRO A 109 14.84 -1.38 -36.06
N SER A 110 14.33 -2.10 -37.06
CA SER A 110 14.90 -3.39 -37.47
C SER A 110 16.12 -3.19 -38.38
N MET A 111 17.02 -4.18 -38.40
CA MET A 111 18.18 -4.16 -39.30
C MET A 111 17.73 -4.12 -40.76
N GLU A 112 16.68 -4.86 -41.11
CA GLU A 112 16.08 -4.84 -42.45
C GLU A 112 15.60 -3.45 -42.88
N LEU A 113 14.98 -2.70 -41.96
CA LEU A 113 14.56 -1.33 -42.20
C LEU A 113 15.76 -0.40 -42.41
N LEU A 114 16.80 -0.53 -41.59
CA LEU A 114 18.01 0.29 -41.73
C LEU A 114 18.74 -0.02 -43.05
N THR A 115 18.87 -1.29 -43.41
CA THR A 115 19.48 -1.72 -44.66
C THR A 115 18.68 -1.24 -45.87
N SER A 116 17.36 -1.32 -45.85
CA SER A 116 16.54 -0.84 -46.96
C SER A 116 16.68 0.67 -47.16
N GLN A 117 16.69 1.45 -46.06
CA GLN A 117 16.92 2.90 -46.10
C GLN A 117 18.31 3.23 -46.65
N LEU A 118 19.37 2.57 -46.14
CA LEU A 118 20.73 2.80 -46.61
C LEU A 118 20.92 2.39 -48.08
N SER A 119 20.30 1.29 -48.52
CA SER A 119 20.37 0.81 -49.91
C SER A 119 19.70 1.75 -50.92
N SER A 120 18.84 2.65 -50.45
CA SER A 120 18.17 3.65 -51.29
C SER A 120 19.02 4.90 -51.53
N LEU A 121 20.12 5.07 -50.78
CA LEU A 121 21.04 6.20 -50.91
C LEU A 121 22.03 5.97 -52.06
N SER A 122 22.53 7.05 -52.65
CA SER A 122 23.61 6.96 -53.62
C SER A 122 24.95 6.64 -52.95
N ASP A 123 25.86 6.00 -53.69
CA ASP A 123 27.21 5.70 -53.21
C ASP A 123 27.96 6.93 -52.71
N SER A 124 27.74 8.09 -53.33
CA SER A 124 28.31 9.37 -52.87
C SER A 124 27.78 9.78 -51.50
N MET A 125 26.48 9.62 -51.24
CA MET A 125 25.88 9.93 -49.94
C MET A 125 26.35 8.94 -48.87
N LEU A 126 26.47 7.65 -49.22
CA LEU A 126 27.02 6.64 -48.32
C LEU A 126 28.48 6.96 -47.98
N GLN A 127 29.28 7.36 -48.97
CA GLN A 127 30.66 7.78 -48.75
C GLN A 127 30.74 9.01 -47.84
N ASP A 128 29.87 10.00 -48.03
CA ASP A 128 29.80 11.21 -47.20
C ASP A 128 29.41 10.88 -45.75
N ILE A 129 28.42 9.99 -45.56
CA ILE A 129 27.98 9.52 -44.24
C ILE A 129 29.13 8.80 -43.49
N VAL A 130 29.89 7.96 -44.19
CA VAL A 130 31.01 7.23 -43.59
C VAL A 130 32.21 8.15 -43.31
N SER A 131 32.45 9.13 -44.19
CA SER A 131 33.66 9.98 -44.12
C SER A 131 33.49 11.20 -43.21
N ASN A 132 32.25 11.64 -42.94
CA ASN A 132 31.96 12.84 -42.17
C ASN A 132 30.94 12.59 -41.04
N PRO A 133 31.32 12.76 -39.77
CA PRO A 133 30.42 12.53 -38.63
C PRO A 133 29.19 13.45 -38.63
N ASN A 134 29.29 14.67 -39.18
CA ASN A 134 28.16 15.60 -39.26
C ASN A 134 27.11 15.15 -40.29
N CYS A 135 27.56 14.49 -41.37
CA CYS A 135 26.66 13.91 -42.37
C CYS A 135 25.91 12.71 -41.80
N LEU A 136 26.59 11.87 -41.00
CA LEU A 136 25.96 10.77 -40.27
C LEU A 136 24.92 11.28 -39.26
N GLU A 137 25.25 12.32 -38.48
CA GLU A 137 24.32 12.90 -37.51
C GLU A 137 23.09 13.52 -38.20
N SER A 138 23.31 14.29 -39.26
CA SER A 138 22.23 14.90 -40.04
C SER A 138 21.30 13.85 -40.65
N TYR A 139 21.88 12.76 -41.17
CA TYR A 139 21.12 11.64 -41.69
C TYR A 139 20.36 10.89 -40.58
N ALA A 140 20.98 10.68 -39.41
CA ALA A 140 20.33 10.04 -38.27
C ALA A 140 19.05 10.79 -37.85
N TYR A 141 19.07 12.13 -37.83
CA TYR A 141 17.88 12.93 -37.54
C TYR A 141 16.77 12.83 -38.60
N GLN A 142 17.09 12.42 -39.82
CA GLN A 142 16.10 12.19 -40.88
C GLN A 142 15.44 10.81 -40.78
N LEU A 143 16.02 9.89 -40.00
CA LEU A 143 15.49 8.54 -39.89
C LEU A 143 14.11 8.55 -39.21
N PRO A 144 13.12 7.78 -39.72
CA PRO A 144 11.76 7.78 -39.21
C PRO A 144 11.63 7.49 -37.71
N PHE A 145 12.48 6.63 -37.16
CA PHE A 145 12.45 6.28 -35.74
C PHE A 145 12.92 7.43 -34.84
N PHE A 146 13.86 8.27 -35.29
CA PHE A 146 14.27 9.46 -34.53
C PHE A 146 13.15 10.50 -34.46
N LYS A 147 12.38 10.66 -35.55
CA LYS A 147 11.16 11.47 -35.54
C LYS A 147 10.14 10.89 -34.56
N ALA A 148 9.91 9.57 -34.58
CA ALA A 148 8.99 8.92 -33.65
C ALA A 148 9.39 9.08 -32.18
N ILE A 149 10.70 9.02 -31.86
CA ILE A 149 11.23 9.33 -30.52
C ILE A 149 10.91 10.77 -30.12
N ARG A 150 11.12 11.73 -31.03
CA ARG A 150 10.82 13.13 -30.75
C ARG A 150 9.33 13.34 -30.50
N ASP A 151 8.48 12.79 -31.36
CA ASP A 151 7.02 12.92 -31.25
C ASP A 151 6.50 12.29 -29.95
N ALA A 152 7.00 11.10 -29.59
CA ALA A 152 6.68 10.45 -28.31
C ALA A 152 7.18 11.27 -27.10
N SER A 153 8.34 11.92 -27.22
CA SER A 153 8.88 12.79 -26.18
C SER A 153 8.02 14.03 -25.98
N CYS A 154 7.57 14.68 -27.06
CA CYS A 154 6.64 15.80 -27.01
C CYS A 154 5.31 15.38 -26.35
N GLN A 155 4.74 14.25 -26.77
CA GLN A 155 3.50 13.73 -26.16
C GLN A 155 3.65 13.48 -24.65
N THR A 156 4.79 12.93 -24.24
CA THR A 156 5.08 12.69 -22.82
C THR A 156 5.20 14.00 -22.03
N ILE A 157 5.83 15.03 -22.61
CA ILE A 157 5.92 16.36 -22.00
C ILE A 157 4.51 16.97 -21.85
N ASP A 158 3.69 16.91 -22.90
CA ASP A 158 2.32 17.42 -22.88
C ASP A 158 1.46 16.71 -21.82
N ASP A 159 1.63 15.39 -21.67
CA ASP A 159 0.94 14.61 -20.64
C ASP A 159 1.40 14.99 -19.22
N ILE A 160 2.70 15.21 -19.02
CA ILE A 160 3.25 15.70 -17.74
C ILE A 160 2.70 17.09 -17.43
N GLU A 161 2.68 18.00 -18.39
CA GLU A 161 2.13 19.34 -18.22
C GLU A 161 0.63 19.29 -17.88
N ARG A 162 -0.14 18.42 -18.54
CA ARG A 162 -1.55 18.19 -18.21
C ARG A 162 -1.72 17.74 -16.76
N VAL A 163 -0.98 16.71 -16.33
CA VAL A 163 -1.07 16.17 -14.97
C VAL A 163 -0.63 17.22 -13.93
N ALA A 164 0.43 17.98 -14.22
CA ALA A 164 0.87 19.07 -13.35
C ALA A 164 -0.22 20.14 -13.19
N ASN A 165 -0.85 20.54 -14.29
CA ASN A 165 -1.95 21.51 -14.28
C ASN A 165 -3.19 20.99 -13.53
N GLU A 166 -3.52 19.71 -13.67
CA GLU A 166 -4.60 19.07 -12.91
C GLU A 166 -4.28 19.04 -11.41
N ASN A 167 -3.05 18.69 -11.04
CA ASN A 167 -2.61 18.72 -9.63
C ASN A 167 -2.68 20.14 -9.05
N LEU A 168 -2.26 21.17 -9.79
CA LEU A 168 -2.38 22.56 -9.36
C LEU A 168 -3.85 22.99 -9.15
N LYS A 169 -4.78 22.47 -9.95
CA LYS A 169 -6.23 22.71 -9.77
C LYS A 169 -6.80 21.96 -8.58
N LEU A 170 -6.32 20.75 -8.31
CA LEU A 170 -6.80 19.91 -7.20
C LEU A 170 -6.26 20.37 -5.85
N GLN A 171 -5.07 20.97 -5.80
CA GLN A 171 -4.45 21.45 -4.58
C GLN A 171 -5.39 22.34 -3.71
N PRO A 172 -6.02 23.41 -4.23
CA PRO A 172 -6.93 24.23 -3.41
C PRO A 172 -8.17 23.47 -2.96
N VAL A 173 -8.66 22.49 -3.73
CA VAL A 173 -9.80 21.65 -3.34
C VAL A 173 -9.43 20.78 -2.15
N VAL A 174 -8.25 20.17 -2.19
CA VAL A 174 -7.72 19.35 -1.09
C VAL A 174 -7.47 20.20 0.15
N GLU A 175 -6.91 21.41 0.00
CA GLU A 175 -6.71 22.34 1.11
C GLU A 175 -8.04 22.78 1.74
N ASN A 176 -9.06 23.08 0.93
CA ASN A 176 -10.40 23.43 1.41
C ASN A 176 -11.06 22.27 2.16
N LEU A 177 -11.02 21.05 1.60
CA LEU A 177 -11.56 19.86 2.25
C LEU A 177 -10.85 19.57 3.57
N ARG A 178 -9.53 19.76 3.61
CA ARG A 178 -8.77 19.63 4.85
C ARG A 178 -9.23 20.63 5.90
N ALA A 179 -9.42 21.89 5.53
CA ALA A 179 -9.93 22.92 6.44
C ALA A 179 -11.35 22.59 6.95
N GLU A 180 -12.21 22.04 6.08
CA GLU A 180 -13.57 21.59 6.45
C GLU A 180 -13.52 20.43 7.46
N VAL A 181 -12.69 19.42 7.20
CA VAL A 181 -12.48 18.28 8.11
C VAL A 181 -11.94 18.76 9.46
N GLU A 182 -10.95 19.64 9.48
CA GLU A 182 -10.42 20.22 10.72
C GLU A 182 -11.48 21.06 11.47
N GLY A 183 -12.40 21.71 10.75
CA GLY A 183 -13.54 22.42 11.32
C GLY A 183 -14.56 21.48 11.96
N LEU A 184 -14.92 20.41 11.26
CA LEU A 184 -15.84 19.37 11.75
C LEU A 184 -15.26 18.63 12.97
N GLN A 185 -13.96 18.32 12.96
CA GLN A 185 -13.27 17.72 14.11
C GLN A 185 -13.36 18.62 15.34
N ARG A 186 -13.05 19.92 15.20
CA ARG A 186 -13.19 20.89 16.31
C ARG A 186 -14.63 21.00 16.82
N SER A 187 -15.62 20.99 15.92
CA SER A 187 -17.04 21.01 16.31
C SER A 187 -17.43 19.75 17.08
N LEU A 188 -16.99 18.57 16.61
CA LEU A 188 -17.23 17.31 17.29
C LEU A 188 -16.59 17.29 18.69
N GLU A 189 -15.35 17.75 18.83
CA GLU A 189 -14.67 17.86 20.12
C GLU A 189 -15.44 18.76 21.09
N GLN A 190 -15.93 19.91 20.62
CA GLN A 190 -16.77 20.82 21.43
C GLN A 190 -18.07 20.15 21.87
N ASN A 191 -18.73 19.40 20.98
CA ASN A 191 -19.96 18.67 21.29
C ASN A 191 -19.70 17.53 22.30
N VAL A 192 -18.60 16.79 22.16
CA VAL A 192 -18.22 15.76 23.14
C VAL A 192 -17.95 16.39 24.50
N GLN A 193 -17.24 17.52 24.55
CA GLN A 193 -16.99 18.23 25.79
C GLN A 193 -18.28 18.76 26.43
N SER A 194 -19.22 19.28 25.63
CA SER A 194 -20.51 19.77 26.15
C SER A 194 -21.37 18.62 26.70
N MET A 195 -21.40 17.47 26.02
CA MET A 195 -22.06 16.26 26.51
C MET A 195 -21.43 15.75 27.80
N GLN A 196 -20.10 15.69 27.88
CA GLN A 196 -19.40 15.28 29.12
C GLN A 196 -19.69 16.23 30.28
N LYS A 197 -19.78 17.54 30.03
CA LYS A 197 -20.20 18.52 31.04
C LYS A 197 -21.64 18.28 31.49
N MET A 198 -22.56 18.01 30.57
CA MET A 198 -23.97 17.70 30.89
C MET A 198 -24.09 16.43 31.73
N LEU A 199 -23.33 15.37 31.38
CA LEU A 199 -23.27 14.13 32.15
C LEU A 199 -22.73 14.37 33.57
N ARG A 200 -21.68 15.19 33.73
CA ARG A 200 -21.15 15.56 35.06
C ARG A 200 -22.11 16.44 35.88
N ALA A 201 -22.81 17.37 35.24
CA ALA A 201 -23.72 18.30 35.90
C ALA A 201 -25.04 17.64 36.34
N THR A 202 -25.38 16.47 35.79
CA THR A 202 -26.63 15.75 36.08
C THR A 202 -26.33 14.45 36.83
N PRO A 203 -26.17 14.48 38.18
CA PRO A 203 -25.78 13.30 38.95
C PRO A 203 -26.76 12.13 38.83
N LEU A 204 -28.04 12.42 38.55
CA LEU A 204 -29.06 11.40 38.25
C LEU A 204 -28.78 10.58 36.99
N LEU A 205 -28.19 11.20 35.96
CA LEU A 205 -27.79 10.49 34.73
C LEU A 205 -26.56 9.61 34.98
N ASN A 206 -25.68 9.96 35.92
CA ASN A 206 -24.56 9.09 36.30
C ASN A 206 -24.97 7.97 37.26
N SER A 207 -26.01 8.16 38.07
CA SER A 207 -26.50 7.12 38.96
C SER A 207 -27.35 6.08 38.23
N ILE A 208 -28.06 6.46 37.16
CA ILE A 208 -28.97 5.56 36.41
C ILE A 208 -28.41 5.19 35.01
N GLY A 209 -27.36 5.88 34.55
CA GLY A 209 -26.89 5.83 33.15
C GLY A 209 -26.28 4.51 32.71
N THR A 210 -25.82 3.67 33.63
CA THR A 210 -25.44 2.29 33.31
C THR A 210 -26.05 1.32 34.32
N PRO A 211 -26.25 0.04 33.93
CA PRO A 211 -26.76 -0.95 34.88
C PRO A 211 -25.88 -1.12 36.13
N GLU A 212 -24.57 -1.00 35.94
CA GLU A 212 -23.58 -1.06 37.01
C GLU A 212 -23.66 0.16 37.94
N SER A 213 -23.93 1.35 37.40
CA SER A 213 -24.08 2.56 38.23
C SER A 213 -25.33 2.48 39.09
N LEU A 214 -26.45 2.00 38.54
CA LEU A 214 -27.72 1.88 39.26
C LEU A 214 -27.62 0.83 40.38
N ALA A 215 -26.98 -0.31 40.10
CA ALA A 215 -26.70 -1.34 41.10
C ALA A 215 -25.82 -0.81 42.25
N LYS A 216 -24.79 0.01 41.94
CA LYS A 216 -23.94 0.67 42.94
C LYS A 216 -24.70 1.70 43.78
N THR A 217 -25.58 2.50 43.17
CA THR A 217 -26.41 3.47 43.91
C THR A 217 -27.35 2.76 44.87
N LEU A 218 -28.10 1.75 44.39
CA LEU A 218 -28.98 0.94 45.25
C LEU A 218 -28.22 0.25 46.39
N ALA A 219 -26.98 -0.21 46.15
CA ALA A 219 -26.14 -0.77 47.20
C ALA A 219 -25.72 0.28 48.24
N THR A 220 -25.40 1.50 47.80
CA THR A 220 -25.05 2.63 48.67
C THR A 220 -26.24 3.06 49.51
N ASP A 221 -27.44 3.14 48.91
CA ASP A 221 -28.66 3.52 49.61
C ASP A 221 -29.01 2.51 50.73
N VAL A 222 -28.89 1.21 50.45
CA VAL A 222 -29.08 0.17 51.49
C VAL A 222 -28.09 0.33 52.64
N ARG A 223 -26.80 0.56 52.36
CA ARG A 223 -25.79 0.79 53.41
C ARG A 223 -26.08 2.03 54.24
N THR A 224 -26.57 3.09 53.60
CA THR A 224 -26.88 4.35 54.28
C THR A 224 -28.09 4.16 55.20
N LEU A 225 -29.12 3.43 54.74
CA LEU A 225 -30.28 3.08 55.56
C LEU A 225 -29.92 2.10 56.70
N ASP A 226 -29.00 1.15 56.47
CA ASP A 226 -28.48 0.27 57.52
C ASP A 226 -27.78 1.09 58.62
N ALA A 227 -26.92 2.05 58.24
CA ALA A 227 -26.27 2.95 59.20
C ALA A 227 -27.27 3.82 59.97
N GLN A 228 -28.31 4.34 59.31
CA GLN A 228 -29.39 5.10 59.97
C GLN A 228 -30.18 4.22 60.95
N CYS A 229 -30.50 2.99 60.56
CA CYS A 229 -31.18 2.03 61.43
C CYS A 229 -30.33 1.70 62.67
N GLU A 230 -29.02 1.49 62.50
CA GLU A 230 -28.09 1.28 63.61
C GLU A 230 -27.99 2.49 64.54
N GLU A 231 -27.99 3.71 64.00
CA GLU A 231 -27.97 4.92 64.80
C GLU A 231 -29.26 5.08 65.62
N ILE A 232 -30.42 4.82 65.01
CA ILE A 232 -31.71 4.84 65.71
C ILE A 232 -31.74 3.74 66.78
N ALA A 233 -31.29 2.52 66.47
CA ALA A 233 -31.21 1.42 67.44
C ALA A 233 -30.32 1.77 68.64
N LYS A 234 -29.17 2.43 68.41
CA LYS A 234 -28.32 2.93 69.49
C LYS A 234 -29.03 3.97 70.36
N LYS A 235 -29.80 4.89 69.75
CA LYS A 235 -30.61 5.88 70.48
C LYS A 235 -31.71 5.22 71.32
N ILE A 236 -32.35 4.17 70.80
CA ILE A 236 -33.36 3.37 71.53
C ILE A 236 -32.72 2.68 72.74
N LEU A 237 -31.55 2.04 72.56
CA LEU A 237 -30.85 1.31 73.64
C LEU A 237 -30.32 2.22 74.76
N GLN A 238 -30.12 3.50 74.48
CA GLN A 238 -29.68 4.50 75.46
C GLN A 238 -30.83 5.10 76.28
N LEU A 239 -32.08 4.80 75.93
CA LEU A 239 -33.26 5.30 76.64
C LEU A 239 -33.72 4.32 77.72
N ASP A 240 -34.03 4.86 78.89
CA ASP A 240 -34.72 4.10 79.93
C ASP A 240 -36.23 4.13 79.68
N CYS A 241 -36.78 2.96 79.35
CA CYS A 241 -38.19 2.78 79.00
C CYS A 241 -39.14 3.15 80.16
N ALA A 242 -38.68 3.07 81.41
CA ALA A 242 -39.47 3.46 82.57
C ALA A 242 -39.69 4.98 82.67
N THR A 243 -38.80 5.77 82.09
CA THR A 243 -38.72 7.23 82.31
C THR A 243 -39.27 8.02 81.12
N ASP A 244 -39.16 7.49 79.89
CA ASP A 244 -39.39 8.27 78.66
C ASP A 244 -40.13 7.46 77.56
N LYS A 245 -41.24 6.81 77.95
CA LYS A 245 -42.03 5.88 77.10
C LYS A 245 -42.46 6.46 75.73
N PHE A 246 -42.91 7.71 75.69
CA PHE A 246 -43.36 8.35 74.45
C PHE A 246 -42.21 8.50 73.43
N ARG A 247 -41.01 8.82 73.92
CA ARG A 247 -39.81 8.98 73.08
C ARG A 247 -39.29 7.63 72.57
N PHE A 248 -39.41 6.59 73.40
CA PHE A 248 -39.14 5.22 73.01
C PHE A 248 -40.07 4.77 71.87
N ASP A 249 -41.39 4.94 72.02
CA ASP A 249 -42.38 4.53 71.01
C ASP A 249 -42.16 5.27 69.67
N ASN A 250 -41.81 6.56 69.70
CA ASN A 250 -41.50 7.33 68.50
C ASN A 250 -40.25 6.84 67.76
N LEU A 251 -39.16 6.55 68.48
CA LEU A 251 -37.93 6.03 67.87
C LEU A 251 -38.11 4.60 67.36
N LEU A 252 -38.94 3.79 68.04
CA LEU A 252 -39.30 2.46 67.60
C LEU A 252 -40.06 2.50 66.27
N GLU A 253 -41.02 3.41 66.13
CA GLU A 253 -41.77 3.57 64.88
C GLU A 253 -40.87 4.16 63.76
N GLU A 254 -39.97 5.10 64.09
CA GLU A 254 -38.97 5.61 63.14
C GLU A 254 -38.02 4.49 62.66
N TYR A 255 -37.55 3.65 63.58
CA TYR A 255 -36.75 2.46 63.25
C TYR A 255 -37.54 1.51 62.34
N ARG A 256 -38.82 1.27 62.64
CA ARG A 256 -39.67 0.38 61.86
C ARG A 256 -39.89 0.88 60.44
N GLU A 257 -40.17 2.17 60.27
CA GLU A 257 -40.32 2.78 58.95
C GLU A 257 -39.01 2.74 58.15
N LYS A 258 -37.87 3.05 58.79
CA LYS A 258 -36.56 2.96 58.13
C LYS A 258 -36.17 1.53 57.76
N ALA A 259 -36.51 0.54 58.61
CA ALA A 259 -36.29 -0.87 58.31
C ALA A 259 -37.16 -1.36 57.15
N LYS A 260 -38.41 -0.90 57.02
CA LYS A 260 -39.28 -1.19 55.86
C LYS A 260 -38.71 -0.58 54.59
N GLU A 261 -38.29 0.69 54.64
CA GLU A 261 -37.68 1.40 53.51
C GLU A 261 -36.41 0.67 53.02
N ARG A 262 -35.53 0.29 53.96
CA ARG A 262 -34.34 -0.52 53.70
C ARG A 262 -34.68 -1.84 53.02
N HIS A 263 -35.67 -2.56 53.55
CA HIS A 263 -36.07 -3.85 53.00
C HIS A 263 -36.59 -3.73 51.57
N PHE A 264 -37.40 -2.70 51.29
CA PHE A 264 -37.93 -2.44 49.96
C PHE A 264 -36.84 -2.11 48.94
N ILE A 265 -35.86 -1.28 49.32
CA ILE A 265 -34.73 -0.92 48.43
C ILE A 265 -33.80 -2.13 48.23
N ASP A 266 -33.58 -2.95 49.25
CA ASP A 266 -32.78 -4.18 49.13
C ASP A 266 -33.46 -5.22 48.21
N LEU A 267 -34.78 -5.37 48.30
CA LEU A 267 -35.58 -6.18 47.37
C LEU A 267 -35.42 -5.69 45.94
N LYS A 268 -35.54 -4.38 45.70
CA LYS A 268 -35.32 -3.77 44.39
C LYS A 268 -33.91 -4.04 43.87
N ARG A 269 -32.88 -3.87 44.71
CA ARG A 269 -31.49 -4.16 44.35
C ARG A 269 -31.32 -5.61 43.92
N ARG A 270 -31.84 -6.57 44.69
CA ARG A 270 -31.72 -8.00 44.38
C ARG A 270 -32.46 -8.38 43.09
N ALA A 271 -33.69 -7.90 42.92
CA ALA A 271 -34.46 -8.12 41.70
C ALA A 271 -33.76 -7.52 40.48
N TYR A 272 -33.21 -6.32 40.63
CA TYR A 272 -32.46 -5.65 39.58
C TYR A 272 -31.17 -6.40 39.22
N CYS A 273 -30.34 -6.79 40.19
CA CYS A 273 -29.14 -7.58 39.93
C CYS A 273 -29.45 -8.94 39.29
N ALA A 274 -30.55 -9.58 39.67
CA ALA A 274 -31.00 -10.84 39.07
C ALA A 274 -31.52 -10.68 37.63
N SER A 275 -31.94 -9.47 37.22
CA SER A 275 -32.35 -9.18 35.84
C SER A 275 -31.19 -8.84 34.90
N LEU A 276 -29.97 -8.65 35.45
CA LEU A 276 -28.76 -8.34 34.69
C LEU A 276 -27.90 -9.57 34.38
N THR A 277 -28.22 -10.72 35.00
CA THR A 277 -27.65 -12.05 34.74
C THR A 277 -28.53 -12.82 33.78
#